data_AF-A0A654LV95-F1
#
_entry.id   AF-A0A654LV95-F1
#
_cell.length_a   1.000
_cell.length_b   1.000
_cell.length_c   1.000
_cell.angle_alpha   90.00
_cell.angle_beta   90.00
_cell.angle_gamma   90.00
#
_symmetry.space_group_name_H-M   'P 1'
#
loop_
_entity.id
_entity.type
_entity.pdbx_description
1 polymer ?
#
loop_
_entity_poly.entity_id
_entity_poly.type
_entity_poly.pdbx_seq_one_letter_code
_entity_poly.pdbx_strand_id
1 'polypeptide(L)' 'MNNNNQDNEGVPKSGERVAVITGSSRGIGRAIALNFAKSKEYSSIVINSRRIDEAELVVQEIKKH' A
#
# COMPACT_ATOMS: atom_id res chain seq x y z
N MET A 1 4.39 -31.65 -16.54
CA MET A 1 4.96 -30.59 -15.66
C MET A 1 3.91 -29.50 -15.54
N ASN A 2 3.43 -29.20 -14.33
CA ASN A 2 2.49 -28.10 -14.09
C ASN A 2 3.23 -26.98 -13.36
N ASN A 3 3.50 -25.87 -14.05
CA ASN A 3 4.23 -24.73 -13.49
C ASN A 3 3.26 -23.88 -12.66
N ASN A 4 3.08 -24.26 -11.39
CA ASN A 4 2.35 -23.48 -10.39
C ASN A 4 3.19 -22.33 -9.80
N ASN A 5 4.13 -21.78 -10.57
CA ASN A 5 4.84 -20.56 -10.21
C ASN A 5 4.14 -19.39 -10.91
N GLN A 6 2.96 -19.04 -10.42
CA GLN A 6 2.53 -17.65 -10.41
C GLN A 6 2.86 -17.14 -9.02
N ASP A 7 4.08 -16.66 -8.90
CA ASP A 7 4.59 -15.84 -7.82
C ASP A 7 3.52 -14.78 -7.52
N ASN A 8 2.98 -14.82 -6.31
CA ASN A 8 1.89 -13.97 -5.86
C ASN A 8 2.38 -12.51 -5.71
N GLU A 9 2.66 -11.84 -6.81
CA GLU A 9 3.13 -10.45 -6.82
C GLU A 9 2.12 -9.55 -6.12
N GLY A 10 2.57 -8.90 -5.03
CA GLY A 10 1.74 -8.02 -4.22
C GLY A 10 0.99 -8.69 -3.06
N VAL A 11 1.13 -10.01 -2.86
CA VAL A 11 0.62 -10.67 -1.64
C VAL A 11 1.71 -10.68 -0.57
N PRO A 12 1.46 -10.07 0.60
CA PRO A 12 2.38 -10.11 1.75
C PRO A 12 2.74 -11.55 2.12
N LYS A 13 4.01 -11.82 2.41
CA LYS A 13 4.40 -13.13 2.93
C LYS A 13 3.85 -13.31 4.34
N SER A 14 3.59 -14.56 4.72
CA SER A 14 3.14 -14.89 6.08
C SER A 14 4.11 -14.35 7.13
N GLY A 15 3.61 -13.53 8.05
CA GLY A 15 4.39 -12.88 9.11
C GLY A 15 4.77 -11.42 8.82
N GLU A 16 4.58 -10.93 7.59
CA GLU A 16 4.78 -9.53 7.26
C GLU A 16 3.55 -8.68 7.60
N ARG A 17 3.77 -7.41 7.95
CA ARG A 17 2.70 -6.49 8.36
C ARG A 17 2.12 -5.76 7.16
N VAL A 18 0.79 -5.63 7.14
CA VAL A 18 0.04 -4.83 6.16
C VAL A 18 -0.62 -3.66 6.88
N ALA A 19 -0.45 -2.44 6.36
CA ALA A 19 -1.15 -1.28 6.86
C ALA A 19 -2.40 -1.00 6.01
N VAL A 20 -3.56 -0.87 6.65
CA VAL A 20 -4.80 -0.39 6.00
C VAL A 20 -5.13 0.97 6.58
N ILE A 21 -5.09 2.02 5.75
CA ILE A 21 -5.35 3.39 6.20
C ILE A 21 -6.62 3.91 5.54
N THR A 22 -7.64 4.20 6.35
CA THR A 22 -8.89 4.84 5.90
C THR A 22 -8.75 6.36 5.86
N GLY A 23 -9.49 7.02 4.95
CA GLY A 23 -9.38 8.47 4.76
C GLY A 23 -8.00 8.92 4.27
N SER A 24 -7.28 8.04 3.56
CA SER A 24 -5.87 8.22 3.19
C SER A 24 -5.62 8.94 1.86
N SER A 25 -6.67 9.42 1.19
CA SER A 25 -6.52 10.24 -0.02
C SER A 25 -6.03 11.66 0.25
N ARG A 26 -6.13 12.17 1.49
CA ARG A 26 -5.72 13.53 1.87
C ARG A 26 -5.37 13.67 3.35
N GLY A 27 -4.87 14.85 3.73
CA GLY A 27 -4.67 15.26 5.11
C GLY A 27 -3.79 14.29 5.91
N ILE A 28 -4.19 14.01 7.14
CA ILE A 28 -3.42 13.17 8.08
C ILE A 28 -3.30 11.73 7.57
N GLY A 29 -4.38 11.15 7.02
CA GLY A 29 -4.35 9.79 6.48
C GLY A 29 -3.31 9.64 5.36
N ARG A 30 -3.21 10.61 4.45
CA ARG A 30 -2.17 10.66 3.41
C ARG A 30 -0.77 10.76 4.03
N ALA A 31 -0.58 11.64 5.01
CA ALA A 31 0.71 11.82 5.66
C ALA A 31 1.19 10.53 6.36
N ILE A 32 0.28 9.81 7.03
CA ILE A 32 0.55 8.51 7.64
C ILE A 32 0.95 7.49 6.58
N ALA A 33 0.20 7.37 5.48
CA ALA A 33 0.49 6.42 4.41
C ALA A 33 1.88 6.65 3.79
N LEU A 34 2.26 7.90 3.54
CA LEU A 34 3.59 8.26 3.02
C LEU A 34 4.69 7.99 4.04
N ASN A 35 4.43 8.23 5.33
CA ASN A 35 5.40 7.93 6.37
C ASN A 35 5.64 6.40 6.51
N PHE A 36 4.57 5.61 6.46
CA PHE A 36 4.65 4.14 6.48
C PHE A 36 5.39 3.58 5.25
N ALA A 37 5.18 4.18 4.07
CA ALA A 37 5.92 3.80 2.88
C ALA A 37 7.43 4.02 3.06
N LYS A 38 7.83 5.13 3.68
CA LYS A 38 9.23 5.47 3.95
C LYS A 38 9.88 4.62 5.05
N SER A 39 9.12 4.17 6.05
CA SER A 39 9.68 3.45 7.20
C SER A 39 10.07 2.00 6.90
N LYS A 40 9.56 1.42 5.80
CA LYS A 40 9.78 0.00 5.40
C LYS A 40 9.33 -1.02 6.45
N GLU A 41 8.47 -0.61 7.37
CA GLU A 41 7.93 -1.44 8.44
C GLU A 41 6.82 -2.41 7.99
N TYR A 42 6.21 -2.11 6.85
CA TYR A 42 5.07 -2.81 6.27
C TYR A 42 5.48 -3.32 4.89
N SER A 43 5.11 -4.55 4.56
CA SER A 43 5.34 -5.10 3.21
C SER A 43 4.29 -4.62 2.21
N SER A 44 3.15 -4.12 2.69
CA SER A 44 2.11 -3.57 1.84
C SER A 44 1.29 -2.50 2.57
N ILE A 45 0.80 -1.53 1.79
CA ILE A 45 0.01 -0.39 2.28
C ILE A 45 -1.25 -0.30 1.42
N VAL A 46 -2.41 -0.32 2.06
CA VAL A 46 -3.73 -0.17 1.43
C VAL A 46 -4.26 1.24 1.65
N ILE A 47 -4.50 1.94 0.55
CA ILE A 47 -5.10 3.27 0.53
C ILE A 47 -6.61 3.13 0.36
N ASN A 48 -7.37 3.48 1.39
CA ASN A 48 -8.84 3.45 1.39
C ASN A 48 -9.42 4.86 1.48
N SER A 49 -10.28 5.19 0.51
CA SER A 49 -10.92 6.48 0.33
C SER A 49 -12.19 6.34 -0.50
N ARG A 50 -13.14 7.27 -0.33
CA ARG A 50 -14.34 7.40 -1.19
C ARG A 50 -14.06 8.07 -2.54
N ARG A 51 -12.89 8.71 -2.68
CA ARG A 51 -12.41 9.40 -3.90
C ARG A 51 -11.23 8.61 -4.46
N ILE A 52 -11.45 7.89 -5.55
CA ILE A 52 -10.49 6.95 -6.14
C ILE A 52 -9.34 7.67 -6.84
N ASP A 53 -9.65 8.74 -7.56
CA ASP A 53 -8.72 9.63 -8.24
C ASP A 53 -7.62 10.15 -7.31
N GLU A 54 -8.02 10.67 -6.15
CA GLU A 54 -7.07 11.15 -5.16
C GLU A 54 -6.30 10.01 -4.46
N ALA A 55 -6.94 8.86 -4.27
CA ALA A 55 -6.29 7.69 -3.69
C ALA A 55 -5.19 7.15 -4.61
N GLU A 56 -5.45 7.11 -5.92
CA GLU A 56 -4.47 6.70 -6.93
C GLU A 56 -3.26 7.63 -6.95
N LEU A 57 -3.45 8.95 -6.83
CA LEU A 57 -2.33 9.89 -6.73
C LEU A 57 -1.41 9.56 -5.53
N VAL A 58 -2.00 9.20 -4.38
CA VAL A 58 -1.23 8.77 -3.20
C VAL A 58 -0.49 7.45 -3.47
N VAL A 59 -1.12 6.49 -4.15
CA VAL A 59 -0.44 5.24 -4.55
C VAL A 59 0.74 5.52 -5.47
N GLN A 60 0.60 6.41 -6.46
CA GLN A 60 1.71 6.78 -7.36
C GLN A 60 2.85 7.47 -6.60
N GLU A 61 2.54 8.24 -5.56
CA GLU A 61 3.56 8.86 -4.72
C GLU A 61 4.27 7.84 -3.83
N ILE A 62 3.53 6.89 -3.25
CA ILE A 62 4.11 5.79 -2.47
C ILE A 62 5.08 4.96 -3.31
N LYS A 63 4.74 4.67 -4.57
CA LYS A 63 5.62 3.92 -5.50
C LYS A 63 6.95 4.62 -5.84
N LYS A 64 7.10 5.91 -5.48
CA LYS A 64 8.36 6.67 -5.67
C LYS A 64 9.30 6.58 -4.45
N HIS A 65 8.89 5.93 -3.37
CA HIS A 65 9.67 5.71 -2.15
C HIS A 65 10.16 4.27 -2.07
#